data_AF-A0A8B3FC27-F1
#
_entry.id   AF-A0A8B3FC27-F1
#
_cell.length_a   1.000
_cell.length_b   1.000
_cell.length_c   1.000
_cell.angle_alpha   90.00
_cell.angle_beta   90.00
_cell.angle_gamma   90.00
#
_symmetry.space_group_name_H-M   'P 1'
#
loop_
_entity.id
_entity.type
_entity.pdbx_description
1 polymer ?
#
loop_
_entity_poly.entity_id
_entity_poly.type
_entity_poly.pdbx_seq_one_letter_code
_entity_poly.pdbx_strand_id
1 'polypeptide(L)'
;MILYTAGKQARSRALASDPKQPGHIRGWVTQDMNMIASGRRKTIRNFLRYDLAHRRGYEPAKGCGYNYSEPQIREQHCSQHCYDGGGRKNKLRVSNKCKTNVG
;
A
#
# COMPACT_ATOMS: atom_id res chain seq x y z
N MET A 1 10.27 -15.49 -5.50
CA MET A 1 9.07 -14.85 -4.91
C MET A 1 9.36 -14.18 -3.55
N ILE A 2 10.53 -13.50 -3.39
CA ILE A 2 10.95 -12.84 -2.13
C ILE A 2 10.86 -11.30 -2.22
N LEU A 3 10.90 -10.74 -3.43
CA LEU A 3 10.89 -9.28 -3.65
C LEU A 3 9.53 -8.61 -3.37
N TYR A 4 8.41 -9.33 -3.58
CA TYR A 4 7.07 -8.79 -3.40
C TYR A 4 6.73 -8.48 -1.93
N THR A 5 7.17 -9.36 -1.02
CA THR A 5 7.00 -9.18 0.43
C THR A 5 7.91 -8.08 0.97
N ALA A 6 9.15 -7.96 0.46
CA ALA A 6 10.07 -6.89 0.85
C ALA A 6 9.53 -5.49 0.50
N GLY A 7 8.99 -5.31 -0.72
CA GLY A 7 8.40 -4.04 -1.14
C GLY A 7 7.16 -3.65 -0.33
N LYS A 8 6.29 -4.63 -0.03
CA LYS A 8 5.11 -4.41 0.82
C LYS A 8 5.52 -3.96 2.23
N GLN A 9 6.49 -4.64 2.83
CA GLN A 9 6.99 -4.31 4.18
C GLN A 9 7.69 -2.94 4.21
N ALA A 10 8.49 -2.60 3.20
CA ALA A 10 9.12 -1.28 3.08
C ALA A 10 8.07 -0.17 3.00
N ARG A 11 7.03 -0.35 2.17
CA ARG A 11 5.93 0.61 2.08
C ARG A 11 5.18 0.71 3.40
N SER A 12 4.88 -0.41 4.06
CA SER A 12 4.24 -0.41 5.38
C SER A 12 5.03 0.39 6.41
N ARG A 13 6.36 0.27 6.46
CA ARG A 13 7.22 1.09 7.35
C ARG A 13 7.10 2.58 7.03
N ALA A 14 7.13 2.95 5.75
CA ALA A 14 7.03 4.34 5.32
C ALA A 14 5.71 5.01 5.74
N LEU A 15 4.63 4.24 5.92
CA LEU A 15 3.34 4.76 6.37
C LEU A 15 3.38 5.27 7.82
N ALA A 16 4.29 4.79 8.68
CA ALA A 16 4.39 5.29 10.06
C ALA A 16 4.71 6.80 10.11
N SER A 17 5.49 7.28 9.14
CA SER A 17 6.00 8.65 9.07
C SER A 17 5.24 9.52 8.06
N ASP A 18 4.28 8.99 7.32
CA ASP A 18 3.54 9.72 6.29
C ASP A 18 2.44 10.59 6.93
N PRO A 19 2.54 11.93 6.90
CA PRO A 19 1.55 12.82 7.51
C PRO A 19 0.18 12.78 6.83
N LYS A 20 0.11 12.26 5.60
CA LYS A 20 -1.17 12.09 4.88
C LYS A 20 -1.95 10.87 5.35
N GLN A 21 -1.34 9.99 6.16
CA GLN A 21 -2.00 8.83 6.72
C GLN A 21 -2.70 9.17 8.04
N PRO A 22 -3.91 8.61 8.26
CA PRO A 22 -4.62 8.82 9.50
C PRO A 22 -3.85 8.22 10.69
N GLY A 23 -4.01 8.83 11.87
CA GLY A 23 -3.23 8.48 13.07
C GLY A 23 -3.33 7.00 13.48
N HIS A 24 -4.49 6.37 13.29
CA HIS A 24 -4.69 4.96 13.63
C HIS A 24 -3.86 4.01 12.75
N ILE A 25 -3.66 4.33 11.46
CA ILE A 25 -2.78 3.55 10.57
C ILE A 25 -1.34 3.71 11.03
N ARG A 26 -0.90 4.95 11.29
CA ARG A 26 0.46 5.24 11.77
C ARG A 26 0.76 4.49 13.07
N GLY A 27 -0.13 4.60 14.06
CA GLY A 27 0.00 3.92 15.35
C GLY A 27 0.08 2.39 15.22
N TRP A 28 -0.70 1.79 14.31
CA TRP A 28 -0.64 0.36 14.04
C TRP A 28 0.72 -0.07 13.47
N VAL A 29 1.25 0.67 12.49
CA VAL A 29 2.60 0.39 11.95
C VAL A 29 3.63 0.48 13.07
N THR A 30 3.60 1.56 13.85
CA THR A 30 4.55 1.78 14.94
C THR A 30 4.49 0.66 15.99
N GLN A 31 3.29 0.21 16.36
CA GLN A 31 3.14 -0.92 17.26
C GLN A 31 3.79 -2.19 16.69
N ASP A 32 3.54 -2.52 15.43
CA ASP A 32 4.12 -3.71 14.81
C ASP A 32 5.65 -3.56 14.64
N MET A 33 6.17 -2.37 14.37
CA MET A 33 7.62 -2.11 14.36
C MET A 33 8.25 -2.33 15.74
N ASN A 34 7.62 -1.86 16.82
CA ASN A 34 8.09 -2.11 18.18
C ASN A 34 8.06 -3.60 18.56
N MET A 35 7.04 -4.34 18.07
CA MET A 35 6.96 -5.79 18.24
C MET A 35 8.05 -6.54 17.46
N ILE A 36 8.48 -6.01 16.31
CA ILE A 36 9.61 -6.55 15.55
C ILE A 36 10.93 -6.26 16.27
N ALA A 37 11.11 -5.02 16.74
CA ALA A 37 12.30 -4.61 17.48
C ALA A 37 12.48 -5.42 18.78
N SER A 38 11.39 -5.78 19.44
CA SER A 38 11.38 -6.66 20.63
C SER A 38 11.45 -8.16 20.29
N GLY A 39 11.61 -8.54 19.02
CA GLY A 39 11.72 -9.94 18.59
C GLY A 39 10.41 -10.75 18.65
N ARG A 40 9.30 -10.13 19.05
CA ARG A 40 7.99 -10.80 19.18
C ARG A 40 7.32 -11.07 17.83
N ARG A 41 7.75 -10.36 16.77
CA ARG A 41 7.24 -10.53 15.40
C ARG A 41 8.36 -10.41 14.37
N LYS A 42 8.15 -11.01 13.19
CA LYS A 42 9.09 -10.93 12.05
C LYS A 42 8.66 -9.92 10.98
N THR A 43 7.37 -9.56 10.93
CA THR A 43 6.77 -8.75 9.86
C THR A 43 5.65 -7.85 10.38
N ILE A 44 5.44 -6.73 9.71
CA ILE A 44 4.29 -5.85 9.92
C ILE A 44 3.07 -6.53 9.31
N ARG A 45 2.00 -6.64 10.09
CA ARG A 45 0.73 -7.23 9.65
C ARG A 45 -0.02 -6.26 8.75
N ASN A 46 -0.97 -6.81 8.01
CA ASN A 46 -1.95 -5.98 7.34
C ASN A 46 -2.82 -5.27 8.39
N PHE A 47 -3.18 -4.02 8.14
CA PHE A 47 -4.05 -3.27 9.04
C PHE A 47 -5.46 -3.88 9.05
N LEU A 48 -6.13 -3.81 10.20
CA LEU A 48 -7.48 -4.35 10.32
C LEU A 48 -8.42 -3.63 9.33
N ARG A 49 -9.05 -4.39 8.42
CA ARG A 49 -9.96 -3.92 7.34
C ARG A 49 -9.32 -3.10 6.22
N TYR A 50 -8.00 -2.90 6.19
CA TYR A 50 -7.33 -2.22 5.07
C TYR A 50 -6.37 -3.15 4.34
N ASP A 51 -6.27 -2.95 3.04
CA ASP A 51 -5.23 -3.52 2.19
C ASP A 51 -4.33 -2.43 1.64
N LEU A 52 -3.09 -2.80 1.35
CA LEU A 52 -2.17 -1.94 0.63
C LEU A 52 -2.50 -2.01 -0.87
N ALA A 53 -3.41 -1.15 -1.30
CA ALA A 53 -3.97 -1.11 -2.64
C ALA A 53 -3.11 -0.28 -3.59
N HIS A 54 -2.91 -0.76 -4.81
CA HIS A 54 -2.25 0.03 -5.85
C HIS A 54 -3.21 1.08 -6.40
N ARG A 55 -2.71 2.28 -6.66
CA ARG A 55 -3.53 3.32 -7.31
C ARG A 55 -3.90 2.92 -8.73
N ARG A 56 -5.05 3.41 -9.19
CA ARG A 56 -5.50 3.26 -10.59
C ARG A 56 -4.42 3.71 -11.57
N GLY A 57 -4.06 2.84 -12.50
CA GLY A 57 -3.02 3.11 -13.50
C GLY A 57 -1.59 2.86 -13.05
N TYR A 58 -1.36 2.51 -11.79
CA TYR A 58 -0.08 2.10 -11.23
C TYR A 58 -0.19 0.69 -10.62
N GLU A 59 -0.96 -0.18 -11.27
CA GLU A 59 -1.17 -1.55 -10.81
C GLU A 59 0.04 -2.47 -11.09
N PRO A 60 0.18 -3.60 -10.36
CA PRO A 60 1.24 -4.57 -10.60
C PRO A 60 1.24 -5.13 -12.02
N ALA A 61 0.05 -5.25 -12.64
CA ALA A 61 -0.12 -5.67 -14.04
C ALA A 61 0.61 -4.76 -15.04
N LYS A 62 1.03 -3.56 -14.61
CA LYS A 62 1.77 -2.57 -15.38
C LYS A 62 3.24 -2.43 -14.94
N GLY A 63 3.73 -3.37 -14.12
CA GLY A 63 5.10 -3.35 -13.59
C GLY A 63 5.34 -2.35 -12.46
N CYS A 64 4.28 -1.72 -11.93
CA CYS A 64 4.40 -0.79 -10.81
C CYS A 64 4.49 -1.55 -9.47
N GLY A 65 5.46 -1.15 -8.63
CA GLY A 65 5.64 -1.71 -7.29
C GLY A 65 4.82 -0.98 -6.21
N TYR A 66 4.97 -1.45 -4.97
CA TYR A 66 4.24 -0.96 -3.79
C TYR A 66 4.50 0.50 -3.40
N ASN A 67 5.49 1.16 -4.02
CA ASN A 67 5.76 2.59 -3.82
C ASN A 67 4.54 3.45 -4.21
N TYR A 68 3.73 2.97 -5.17
CA TYR A 68 2.52 3.63 -5.63
C TYR A 68 1.25 3.10 -4.96
N SER A 69 1.38 2.41 -3.83
CA SER A 69 0.26 1.87 -3.07
C SER A 69 -0.10 2.70 -1.85
N GLU A 70 -1.37 2.72 -1.49
CA GLU A 70 -1.90 3.37 -0.29
C GLU A 70 -2.79 2.39 0.50
N PRO A 71 -2.92 2.57 1.82
CA PRO A 71 -3.94 1.88 2.60
C PRO A 71 -5.34 2.24 2.08
N GLN A 72 -6.11 1.22 1.73
CA GLN A 72 -7.50 1.37 1.30
C GLN A 72 -8.36 0.33 2.01
N ILE A 73 -9.60 0.69 2.33
CA ILE A 73 -10.55 -0.24 2.93
C ILE A 73 -10.74 -1.43 1.98
N ARG A 74 -10.62 -2.64 2.51
CA ARG A 74 -10.63 -3.89 1.75
C ARG A 74 -11.86 -4.02 0.84
N GLU A 75 -13.04 -3.66 1.35
CA GLU A 75 -14.27 -3.69 0.56
C GLU A 75 -14.20 -2.79 -0.67
N GLN A 76 -13.71 -1.56 -0.51
CA GLN A 76 -13.52 -0.62 -1.62
C GLN A 76 -12.48 -1.12 -2.62
N HIS A 77 -11.41 -1.74 -2.11
CA HIS A 77 -10.35 -2.33 -2.93
C HIS A 77 -10.88 -3.52 -3.77
N CYS A 78 -11.65 -4.41 -3.16
CA CYS A 78 -12.32 -5.52 -3.86
C CYS A 78 -13.31 -5.01 -4.92
N SER A 79 -14.14 -4.02 -4.57
CA SER A 79 -15.09 -3.41 -5.51
C SER A 79 -14.38 -2.74 -6.68
N GLN A 80 -13.26 -2.07 -6.44
CA GLN A 80 -12.44 -1.51 -7.50
C GLN A 80 -11.91 -2.61 -8.44
N HIS A 81 -11.38 -3.70 -7.89
CA HIS A 81 -10.89 -4.83 -8.68
C HIS A 81 -11.97 -5.52 -9.52
N CYS A 82 -13.19 -5.61 -8.99
CA CYS A 82 -14.34 -6.12 -9.73
C CYS A 82 -14.63 -5.26 -10.96
N TYR A 83 -14.63 -3.93 -10.80
CA TYR A 83 -14.94 -3.00 -11.89
C TYR A 83 -13.81 -2.90 -12.93
N ASP A 84 -12.55 -2.80 -12.48
CA ASP A 84 -11.38 -2.57 -13.34
C ASP A 84 -10.66 -3.85 -13.83
N GLY A 85 -11.19 -5.03 -13.49
CA GLY A 85 -10.65 -6.33 -13.92
C GLY A 85 -9.26 -6.63 -13.36
N GLY A 86 -8.98 -6.18 -12.14
CA GLY A 86 -7.64 -6.29 -11.55
C GLY A 86 -6.67 -5.21 -12.04
N GLY A 87 -7.18 -4.05 -12.45
CA GLY A 87 -6.40 -2.95 -13.01
C GLY A 87 -6.10 -3.05 -14.51
N ARG A 88 -6.48 -4.16 -15.16
CA ARG A 88 -6.22 -4.40 -16.59
C ARG A 88 -6.96 -3.43 -17.49
N LYS A 89 -8.16 -3.00 -17.09
CA LYS A 89 -8.99 -2.06 -17.87
C LYS A 89 -8.55 -0.60 -17.72
N ASN A 90 -7.74 -0.28 -16.72
CA ASN A 90 -7.30 1.10 -16.48
C ASN A 90 -6.18 1.49 -17.47
N LYS A 91 -6.11 2.77 -17.85
CA LYS A 91 -4.97 3.29 -18.62
C LYS A 91 -3.72 3.39 -17.73
N LEU A 92 -2.52 3.26 -18.30
CA LEU A 92 -1.24 3.41 -17.58
C LEU A 92 -1.06 4.86 -17.09
N ARG A 93 -0.60 5.04 -15.85
CA ARG A 93 -0.29 6.35 -15.23
C ARG A 93 -1.44 7.37 -15.25
N VAL A 94 -2.68 6.89 -15.20
CA VAL A 94 -3.88 7.75 -15.28
C VAL A 94 -4.07 8.62 -14.05
N SER A 95 -3.72 8.13 -12.85
CA SER A 95 -3.92 8.87 -11.60
C SER A 95 -2.96 10.05 -11.47
N ASN A 96 -3.50 11.28 -11.39
CA ASN A 96 -2.74 12.49 -11.09
C ASN A 96 -2.10 12.47 -9.69
N LYS A 97 -2.60 11.62 -8.79
CA LYS A 97 -2.12 11.50 -7.40
C LYS A 97 -0.70 10.92 -7.29
N CYS A 98 -0.26 10.17 -8.31
CA CYS A 98 1.13 9.71 -8.48
C CYS A 98 1.92 10.51 -9.52
N LYS A 99 1.27 11.44 -10.23
CA LYS A 99 1.93 12.42 -11.09
C LYS A 99 2.38 13.60 -10.22
N THR A 100 3.16 13.38 -9.18
CA THR A 100 3.76 14.52 -8.46
C THR A 100 4.93 15.05 -9.28
N ASN A 101 4.65 16.17 -9.95
CA ASN A 101 5.45 17.37 -10.13
C ASN A 101 6.96 17.16 -10.29
N VAL A 102 7.40 17.15 -11.55
CA VAL A 102 8.72 17.70 -11.90
C VAL A 102 8.51 19.21 -11.86
N GLY A 103 9.04 19.88 -10.84
CA GLY A 103 8.86 21.31 -10.59
C GLY A 103 8.97 21.61 -9.11
#